data_AF-A0A536NUB0-F1
#
_entry.id   AF-A0A536NUB0-F1
#
_cell.length_a   1.000
_cell.length_b   1.000
_cell.length_c   1.000
_cell.angle_alpha   90.00
_cell.angle_beta   90.00
_cell.angle_gamma   90.00
#
_symmetry.space_group_name_H-M   'P 1'
#
loop_
_entity.id
_entity.type
_entity.pdbx_description
1 polymer ?
#
loop_
_entity_poly.entity_id
_entity_poly.type
_entity_poly.pdbx_seq_one_letter_code
_entity_poly.pdbx_strand_id
1 'polypeptide(L)'
;MRSGGRRATPTAREPESAQAAYVEAVKRLARQPQSRAALRQRLLRLGYVAAAVDAALDRTEGDGYLNDREYAASLIRRRATGRGHALIAQELRAKGIGDPEAEAALGQAELETEAARAQEFGRSLLTRKELADPEALLAYVGPRLSRRGFSSGLVYRVCRLLADEWQAAGRFDSP
;
A
#
# COMPACT_ATOMS: atom_id res chain seq x y z
N MET A 1 -25.59 -16.23 10.01
CA MET A 1 -26.14 -15.54 8.82
C MET A 1 -26.45 -14.08 9.17
N ARG A 2 -25.57 -13.13 8.84
CA ARG A 2 -25.86 -11.68 8.97
C ARG A 2 -25.15 -10.92 7.86
N SER A 3 -25.93 -10.31 6.97
CA SER A 3 -25.83 -8.92 6.53
C SER A 3 -26.50 -8.77 5.16
N GLY A 4 -27.77 -8.35 5.18
CA GLY A 4 -28.39 -7.76 4.00
C GLY A 4 -27.67 -6.45 3.69
N GLY A 5 -26.80 -6.49 2.67
CA GLY A 5 -26.22 -5.28 2.12
C GLY A 5 -27.33 -4.44 1.52
N ARG A 6 -27.56 -3.24 2.08
CA ARG A 6 -28.39 -2.21 1.44
C ARG A 6 -27.87 -2.02 0.01
N ARG A 7 -28.63 -2.48 -1.00
CA ARG A 7 -28.36 -2.12 -2.39
C ARG A 7 -28.49 -0.59 -2.45
N ALA A 8 -27.38 0.10 -2.67
CA ALA A 8 -27.41 1.53 -2.94
C ALA A 8 -28.30 1.73 -4.17
N THR A 9 -29.32 2.59 -4.06
CA THR A 9 -30.18 2.93 -5.19
C THR A 9 -29.33 3.58 -6.28
N PRO A 10 -29.44 3.14 -7.55
CA PRO A 10 -28.80 3.81 -8.67
C PRO A 10 -29.18 5.30 -8.67
N THR A 11 -28.18 6.18 -8.69
CA THR A 11 -28.37 7.64 -8.71
C THR A 11 -28.01 8.25 -10.08
N ALA A 12 -27.45 7.46 -10.99
CA ALA A 12 -27.11 7.89 -12.34
C ALA A 12 -28.39 8.27 -13.09
N ARG A 13 -28.45 9.53 -13.55
CA ARG A 13 -29.59 10.05 -14.33
C ARG A 13 -29.57 9.52 -15.77
N GLU A 14 -28.38 9.33 -16.32
CA GLU A 14 -28.14 8.83 -17.68
C GLU A 14 -27.16 7.65 -17.61
N PRO A 15 -27.64 6.43 -17.28
CA PRO A 15 -26.77 5.29 -16.98
C PRO A 15 -25.94 4.83 -18.19
N GLU A 16 -26.41 5.08 -19.42
CA GLU A 16 -25.73 4.73 -20.67
C GLU A 16 -24.82 5.85 -21.21
N SER A 17 -24.86 7.04 -20.61
CA SER A 17 -24.12 8.21 -21.10
C SER A 17 -22.66 8.16 -20.63
N ALA A 18 -21.75 7.84 -21.56
CA ALA A 18 -20.31 7.92 -21.32
C ALA A 18 -19.88 9.35 -20.93
N GLN A 19 -20.55 10.38 -21.47
CA GLN A 19 -20.30 11.77 -21.12
C GLN A 19 -20.68 12.06 -19.66
N ALA A 20 -21.84 11.59 -19.19
CA ALA A 20 -22.24 11.76 -17.79
C ALA A 20 -21.32 11.01 -16.84
N ALA A 21 -20.92 9.79 -17.20
CA ALA A 21 -19.93 9.00 -16.45
C ALA A 21 -18.57 9.71 -16.39
N TYR A 22 -18.11 10.31 -17.50
CA TYR A 22 -16.86 11.09 -17.58
C TYR A 22 -16.89 12.32 -16.68
N VAL A 23 -17.97 13.11 -16.70
CA VAL A 23 -18.11 14.28 -15.82
C VAL A 23 -18.07 13.88 -14.34
N GLU A 24 -18.74 12.78 -13.96
CA GLU A 24 -18.66 12.26 -12.59
C GLU A 24 -17.26 11.73 -12.25
N ALA A 25 -16.57 11.10 -13.21
CA ALA A 25 -15.19 10.64 -13.04
C ALA A 25 -14.23 11.80 -12.74
N VAL A 26 -14.24 12.84 -13.57
CA VAL A 26 -13.41 14.05 -13.41
C VAL A 26 -13.71 14.75 -12.09
N LYS A 27 -14.99 14.93 -11.75
CA LYS A 27 -15.41 15.54 -10.47
C LYS A 27 -14.84 14.80 -9.26
N ARG A 28 -14.70 13.48 -9.35
CA ARG A 28 -14.13 12.64 -8.29
C ARG A 28 -12.63 12.77 -8.20
N LEU A 29 -11.95 12.71 -9.35
CA LEU A 29 -10.49 12.86 -9.43
C LEU A 29 -10.04 14.23 -8.93
N ALA A 30 -10.81 15.29 -9.21
CA ALA A 30 -10.58 16.63 -8.68
C ALA A 30 -10.62 16.72 -7.14
N ARG A 31 -11.33 15.81 -6.47
CA ARG A 31 -11.43 15.75 -5.01
C ARG A 31 -10.34 14.87 -4.39
N GLN A 32 -10.09 13.72 -5.01
CA GLN A 32 -9.15 12.75 -4.50
C GLN A 32 -8.61 11.89 -5.64
N PRO A 33 -7.29 11.66 -5.70
CA PRO A 33 -6.72 10.67 -6.60
C PRO A 33 -7.35 9.29 -6.39
N GLN A 34 -7.71 8.63 -7.48
CA GLN A 34 -8.27 7.28 -7.49
C GLN A 34 -7.56 6.44 -8.56
N SER A 35 -7.43 5.13 -8.31
CA SER A 35 -7.06 4.20 -9.37
C SER A 35 -8.22 3.97 -10.34
N ARG A 36 -7.90 3.52 -11.55
CA ARG A 36 -8.88 3.14 -12.57
C ARG A 36 -9.91 2.14 -12.06
N ALA A 37 -9.45 1.08 -11.42
CA ALA A 37 -10.34 0.07 -10.87
C ALA A 37 -11.26 0.62 -9.77
N ALA A 38 -10.75 1.49 -8.88
CA ALA A 38 -11.57 2.10 -7.84
C ALA A 38 -12.63 3.05 -8.42
N LEU A 39 -12.26 3.82 -9.45
CA LEU A 39 -13.17 4.72 -10.15
C LEU A 39 -14.24 3.94 -10.93
N ARG A 40 -13.85 2.88 -11.64
CA ARG A 40 -14.75 1.93 -12.31
C ARG A 40 -15.80 1.37 -11.37
N GLN A 41 -15.37 0.75 -10.26
CA GLN A 41 -16.29 0.19 -9.27
C GLN A 41 -17.22 1.25 -8.69
N ARG A 42 -16.74 2.49 -8.54
CA ARG A 42 -17.55 3.57 -8.00
C ARG A 42 -18.63 4.01 -8.98
N LEU A 43 -18.30 4.18 -10.26
CA LEU A 43 -19.26 4.57 -11.30
C LEU A 43 -20.33 3.48 -11.49
N LEU A 44 -19.95 2.20 -11.50
CA LEU A 44 -20.90 1.09 -11.55
C LEU A 44 -21.86 1.10 -10.36
N ARG A 45 -21.36 1.36 -9.14
CA ARG A 45 -22.22 1.50 -7.95
C ARG A 45 -23.17 2.69 -8.00
N LEU A 46 -22.87 3.72 -8.80
CA LEU A 46 -23.78 4.84 -9.03
C LEU A 46 -24.88 4.50 -10.04
N GLY A 47 -24.73 3.41 -10.80
CA GLY A 47 -25.73 2.93 -11.75
C GLY A 47 -25.37 3.10 -13.23
N TYR A 48 -24.15 3.57 -13.54
CA TYR A 48 -23.70 3.58 -14.93
C TYR A 48 -23.47 2.17 -15.47
N VAL A 49 -23.78 1.94 -16.74
CA VAL A 49 -23.54 0.65 -17.40
C VAL A 49 -22.06 0.49 -17.72
N ALA A 50 -21.58 -0.76 -17.80
CA ALA A 50 -20.16 -1.06 -18.01
C ALA A 50 -19.56 -0.36 -19.23
N ALA A 51 -20.26 -0.38 -20.37
CA ALA A 51 -19.77 0.25 -21.60
C ALA A 51 -19.56 1.77 -21.45
N ALA A 52 -20.50 2.47 -20.79
CA ALA A 52 -20.38 3.91 -20.54
C ALA A 52 -19.23 4.22 -19.57
N VAL A 53 -19.05 3.39 -18.55
CA VAL A 53 -17.94 3.52 -17.59
C VAL A 53 -16.60 3.30 -18.27
N ASP A 54 -16.45 2.23 -19.05
CA ASP A 54 -15.19 1.89 -19.69
C ASP A 54 -14.78 2.98 -20.71
N ALA A 55 -15.71 3.46 -21.53
CA ALA A 55 -15.48 4.58 -22.44
C ALA A 55 -15.13 5.90 -21.71
N ALA A 56 -15.79 6.18 -20.58
CA ALA A 56 -15.48 7.35 -19.77
C ALA A 56 -14.06 7.26 -19.18
N LEU A 57 -13.65 6.08 -18.69
CA LEU A 57 -12.32 5.87 -18.11
C LEU A 57 -11.22 6.00 -19.16
N ASP A 58 -11.43 5.44 -20.36
CA ASP A 58 -10.49 5.57 -21.48
C ASP A 58 -10.25 7.03 -21.85
N ARG A 59 -11.33 7.82 -21.92
CA ARG A 59 -11.21 9.25 -22.15
C ARG A 59 -10.52 9.97 -20.97
N THR A 60 -10.87 9.63 -19.74
CA THR A 60 -10.28 10.24 -18.54
C THR A 60 -8.76 10.02 -18.49
N GLU A 61 -8.31 8.85 -18.93
CA GLU A 61 -6.90 8.50 -19.07
C GLU A 61 -6.25 9.20 -20.27
N GLY A 62 -6.91 9.24 -21.43
CA GLY A 62 -6.42 9.97 -22.61
C GLY A 62 -6.28 11.48 -22.39
N ASP A 63 -7.17 12.07 -21.59
CA ASP A 63 -7.11 13.48 -21.17
C ASP A 63 -6.11 13.73 -20.02
N GLY A 64 -5.45 12.67 -19.51
CA GLY A 64 -4.40 12.76 -18.49
C GLY A 64 -4.89 12.94 -17.04
N TYR A 65 -6.20 12.88 -16.80
CA TYR A 65 -6.75 12.98 -15.44
C TYR A 65 -6.54 11.71 -14.61
N LEU A 66 -6.38 10.57 -15.28
CA LEU A 66 -6.18 9.28 -14.66
C LEU A 66 -4.81 8.73 -15.03
N ASN A 67 -4.03 8.35 -14.01
CA ASN A 67 -2.72 7.74 -14.18
C ASN A 67 -2.45 6.79 -13.00
N ASP A 68 -2.64 5.49 -13.23
CA ASP A 68 -2.46 4.48 -12.18
C ASP A 68 -1.00 4.37 -11.72
N ARG A 69 -0.03 4.67 -12.59
CA ARG A 69 1.39 4.67 -12.25
C ARG A 69 1.73 5.81 -11.28
N GLU A 70 1.22 7.01 -11.53
CA GLU A 70 1.39 8.15 -10.63
C GLU A 70 0.65 7.94 -9.30
N TYR A 71 -0.56 7.38 -9.37
CA TYR A 71 -1.32 6.98 -8.19
C TYR A 71 -0.54 5.96 -7.33
N ALA A 72 0.04 4.94 -7.95
CA ALA A 72 0.87 3.93 -7.29
C ALA A 72 2.07 4.57 -6.59
N ALA A 73 2.85 5.40 -7.30
CA ALA A 73 4.02 6.07 -6.74
C ALA A 73 3.65 6.97 -5.55
N SER A 74 2.54 7.72 -5.65
CA SER A 74 2.02 8.55 -4.55
C SER A 74 1.60 7.71 -3.34
N LEU A 75 0.93 6.58 -3.57
CA LEU A 75 0.54 5.66 -2.50
C LEU A 75 1.77 5.09 -1.78
N ILE A 76 2.77 4.63 -2.52
CA ILE A 76 4.02 4.09 -1.97
C ILE A 76 4.67 5.12 -1.07
N ARG A 77 4.89 6.36 -1.54
CA ARG A 77 5.47 7.45 -0.73
C ARG A 77 4.71 7.67 0.58
N ARG A 78 3.37 7.67 0.55
CA ARG A 78 2.52 7.87 1.75
C ARG A 78 2.54 6.70 2.72
N ARG A 79 2.80 5.48 2.25
CA ARG A 79 2.74 4.25 3.05
C ARG A 79 4.10 3.78 3.55
N ALA A 80 5.16 4.16 2.85
CA ALA A 80 6.54 3.74 3.10
C ALA A 80 6.99 4.02 4.53
N THR A 81 6.60 5.14 5.15
CA THR A 81 7.02 5.56 6.51
C THR A 81 6.80 4.50 7.60
N GLY A 82 5.92 3.52 7.37
CA GLY A 82 5.80 2.43 8.31
C GLY A 82 5.46 1.09 7.69
N ARG A 83 5.47 0.90 6.38
CA ARG A 83 5.12 -0.40 5.77
C ARG A 83 6.25 -0.85 4.86
N GLY A 84 6.55 -2.15 4.92
CA GLY A 84 7.38 -2.81 3.93
C GLY A 84 6.62 -3.10 2.64
N HIS A 85 7.36 -3.44 1.60
CA HIS A 85 6.86 -3.57 0.23
C HIS A 85 5.70 -4.56 0.12
N ALA A 86 5.69 -5.68 0.86
CA ALA A 86 4.64 -6.68 0.75
C ALA A 86 3.24 -6.14 1.12
N LEU A 87 3.15 -5.30 2.17
CA LEU A 87 1.87 -4.69 2.55
C LEU A 87 1.46 -3.58 1.58
N ILE A 88 2.43 -2.84 1.03
CA ILE A 88 2.14 -1.80 0.04
C ILE A 88 1.67 -2.45 -1.28
N ALA A 89 2.32 -3.51 -1.74
CA ALA A 89 1.89 -4.32 -2.88
C ALA A 89 0.48 -4.90 -2.67
N GLN A 90 0.16 -5.36 -1.46
CA GLN A 90 -1.20 -5.80 -1.13
C GLN A 90 -2.21 -4.65 -1.24
N GLU A 91 -1.88 -3.45 -0.76
CA GLU A 91 -2.75 -2.27 -0.88
C GLU A 91 -2.93 -1.86 -2.35
N LEU A 92 -1.87 -1.88 -3.16
CA LEU A 92 -1.93 -1.59 -4.61
C LEU A 92 -2.84 -2.58 -5.34
N ARG A 93 -2.69 -3.89 -5.10
CA ARG A 93 -3.57 -4.93 -5.65
C ARG A 93 -5.02 -4.75 -5.22
N ALA A 94 -5.27 -4.41 -3.96
CA ALA A 94 -6.62 -4.10 -3.48
C ALA A 94 -7.22 -2.84 -4.14
N LYS A 95 -6.39 -1.96 -4.69
CA LYS A 95 -6.79 -0.81 -5.53
C LYS A 95 -6.86 -1.17 -7.02
N GLY A 96 -6.61 -2.41 -7.40
CA GLY A 96 -6.67 -2.91 -8.77
C GLY A 96 -5.50 -2.47 -9.65
N ILE A 97 -4.36 -2.11 -9.04
CA ILE A 97 -3.10 -1.94 -9.77
C ILE A 97 -2.47 -3.32 -9.90
N GLY A 98 -2.16 -3.71 -11.13
CA GLY A 98 -1.62 -5.02 -11.46
C GLY A 98 -0.24 -5.28 -10.86
N ASP A 99 0.14 -6.55 -10.80
CA ASP A 99 1.43 -6.98 -10.25
C ASP A 99 2.63 -6.36 -10.99
N PRO A 100 2.66 -6.28 -12.35
CA PRO A 100 3.77 -5.64 -13.06
C PRO A 100 3.93 -4.16 -12.73
N GLU A 101 2.82 -3.42 -12.64
CA GLU A 101 2.83 -1.98 -12.35
C GLU A 101 3.16 -1.71 -10.88
N ALA A 102 2.66 -2.56 -9.96
CA ALA A 102 2.96 -2.49 -8.54
C ALA A 102 4.45 -2.78 -8.28
N GLU A 103 4.99 -3.85 -8.86
CA GLU A 103 6.41 -4.20 -8.76
C GLU A 103 7.30 -3.13 -9.40
N ALA A 104 6.95 -2.62 -10.57
CA ALA A 104 7.70 -1.53 -11.21
C ALA A 104 7.71 -0.25 -10.34
N ALA A 105 6.57 0.11 -9.74
CA ALA A 105 6.48 1.27 -8.86
C ALA A 105 7.25 1.06 -7.54
N LEU A 106 7.26 -0.17 -7.00
CA LEU A 106 8.00 -0.54 -5.79
C LEU A 106 9.52 -0.62 -6.06
N GLY A 107 9.94 -1.10 -7.22
CA GLY A 107 11.36 -1.14 -7.62
C GLY A 107 11.96 0.26 -7.80
N GLN A 108 11.13 1.24 -8.19
CA GLN A 108 11.53 2.65 -8.22
C GLN A 108 11.60 3.31 -6.83
N ALA A 109 10.93 2.73 -5.83
CA ALA A 109 11.06 3.17 -4.45
C ALA A 109 12.29 2.48 -3.82
N GLU A 110 13.38 3.22 -3.68
CA GLU A 110 14.70 2.69 -3.30
C GLU A 110 14.68 1.71 -2.11
N LEU A 111 15.25 0.53 -2.34
CA LEU A 111 15.51 -0.50 -1.33
C LEU A 111 16.32 0.02 -0.13
N GLU A 112 17.18 1.01 -0.35
CA GLU A 112 17.97 1.68 0.71
C GLU A 112 17.06 2.40 1.71
N THR A 113 15.99 3.05 1.24
CA THR A 113 15.04 3.69 2.14
C THR A 113 14.21 2.66 2.91
N GLU A 114 13.93 1.48 2.33
CA GLU A 114 13.20 0.41 3.02
C GLU A 114 14.01 -0.19 4.17
N ALA A 115 15.30 -0.46 3.93
CA ALA A 115 16.18 -1.00 4.95
C ALA A 115 16.35 -0.05 6.12
N ALA A 116 16.58 1.25 5.86
CA ALA A 116 16.71 2.26 6.91
C ALA A 116 15.46 2.33 7.81
N ARG A 117 14.26 2.31 7.22
CA ARG A 117 12.99 2.30 7.97
C ARG A 117 12.80 1.05 8.80
N ALA A 118 13.18 -0.12 8.28
CA ALA A 118 13.13 -1.37 9.03
C ALA A 118 14.09 -1.35 10.23
N GLN A 119 15.30 -0.79 10.06
CA GLN A 119 16.26 -0.61 11.14
C GLN A 119 15.76 0.37 12.20
N GLU A 120 15.25 1.54 11.79
CA GLU A 120 14.70 2.55 12.72
C GLU A 120 13.55 1.98 13.55
N PHE A 121 12.59 1.31 12.89
CA PHE A 121 11.51 0.64 13.59
C PHE A 121 12.04 -0.45 14.53
N GLY A 122 13.00 -1.26 14.05
CA GLY A 122 13.72 -2.25 14.84
C GLY A 122 14.28 -1.64 16.13
N ARG A 123 15.15 -0.63 16.02
CA ARG A 123 15.75 0.09 17.18
C ARG A 123 14.70 0.64 18.14
N SER A 124 13.60 1.20 17.63
CA SER A 124 12.52 1.73 18.46
C SER A 124 11.86 0.67 19.36
N LEU A 125 11.84 -0.59 18.93
CA LEU A 125 11.26 -1.70 19.71
C LEU A 125 12.14 -2.10 20.89
N LEU A 126 13.41 -1.71 20.86
CA LEU A 126 14.49 -2.18 21.74
C LEU A 126 14.86 -1.18 22.83
N THR A 127 14.38 0.07 22.74
CA THR A 127 14.73 1.16 23.66
C THR A 127 14.48 0.85 25.14
N ARG A 128 13.53 -0.05 25.45
CA ARG A 128 13.15 -0.44 26.82
C ARG A 128 13.06 -1.96 26.96
N LYS A 129 13.97 -2.69 26.34
CA LYS A 129 13.98 -4.15 26.36
C LYS A 129 15.30 -4.68 26.88
N GLU A 130 15.18 -5.77 27.62
CA GLU A 130 16.26 -6.66 28.03
C GLU A 130 15.99 -7.97 27.31
N LEU A 131 17.01 -8.48 26.64
CA LEU A 131 16.98 -9.69 25.86
C LEU A 131 18.25 -10.45 26.17
N ALA A 132 18.15 -11.77 26.31
CA ALA A 132 19.26 -12.60 26.76
C ALA A 132 20.32 -12.79 25.68
N ASP A 133 19.91 -12.91 24.41
CA ASP A 133 20.79 -13.28 23.31
C ASP A 133 20.24 -12.82 21.94
N PRO A 134 21.04 -12.99 20.86
CA PRO A 134 20.58 -12.71 19.49
C PRO A 134 19.32 -13.48 19.06
N GLU A 135 19.08 -14.68 19.60
CA GLU A 135 17.92 -15.49 19.27
C GLU A 135 16.63 -14.90 19.86
N ALA A 136 16.68 -14.44 21.11
CA ALA A 136 15.62 -13.70 21.78
C ALA A 136 15.30 -12.38 21.06
N LEU A 137 16.32 -11.70 20.54
CA LEU A 137 16.14 -10.53 19.68
C LEU A 137 15.42 -10.86 18.39
N LEU A 138 15.87 -11.88 17.67
CA LEU A 138 15.21 -12.31 16.44
C LEU A 138 13.75 -12.71 16.71
N ALA A 139 13.50 -13.50 17.75
CA ALA A 139 12.16 -13.93 18.15
C ALA A 139 11.26 -12.74 18.54
N TYR A 140 11.83 -11.67 19.09
CA TYR A 140 11.11 -10.46 19.44
C TYR A 140 10.89 -9.52 18.25
N VAL A 141 11.94 -9.14 17.52
CA VAL A 141 11.88 -8.14 16.44
C VAL A 141 11.33 -8.71 15.14
N GLY A 142 11.70 -9.95 14.80
CA GLY A 142 11.37 -10.60 13.53
C GLY A 142 9.87 -10.63 13.20
N PRO A 143 9.00 -11.14 14.09
CA PRO A 143 7.55 -11.14 13.84
C PRO A 143 6.95 -9.73 13.73
N ARG A 144 7.52 -8.74 14.41
CA ARG A 144 7.04 -7.34 14.38
C ARG A 144 7.35 -6.68 13.04
N LEU A 145 8.56 -6.88 12.51
CA LEU A 145 8.92 -6.43 11.16
C LEU A 145 8.11 -7.18 10.09
N SER A 146 7.96 -8.50 10.23
CA SER A 146 7.19 -9.33 9.29
C SER A 146 5.74 -8.88 9.18
N ARG A 147 5.07 -8.61 10.31
CA ARG A 147 3.71 -8.03 10.35
C ARG A 147 3.62 -6.65 9.70
N ARG A 148 4.75 -5.98 9.51
CA ARG A 148 4.83 -4.69 8.85
C ARG A 148 5.09 -4.80 7.34
N GLY A 149 5.26 -6.01 6.81
CA GLY A 149 5.41 -6.28 5.38
C GLY A 149 6.83 -6.22 4.85
N PHE A 150 7.84 -6.18 5.74
CA PHE A 150 9.24 -6.29 5.33
C PHE A 150 9.53 -7.73 4.89
N SER A 151 10.32 -7.89 3.82
CA SER A 151 10.67 -9.22 3.30
C SER A 151 11.48 -10.02 4.31
N SER A 152 11.34 -11.35 4.33
CA SER A 152 12.07 -12.21 5.27
C SER A 152 13.59 -12.01 5.20
N GLY A 153 14.14 -11.80 4.01
CA GLY A 153 15.55 -11.49 3.83
C GLY A 153 15.95 -10.16 4.48
N LEU A 154 15.13 -9.11 4.34
CA LEU A 154 15.38 -7.84 5.02
C LEU A 154 15.22 -7.96 6.54
N VAL A 155 14.19 -8.68 7.01
CA VAL A 155 13.95 -8.94 8.43
C VAL A 155 15.17 -9.60 9.06
N TYR A 156 15.70 -10.67 8.45
CA TYR A 156 16.88 -11.37 8.95
C TYR A 156 18.11 -10.46 8.99
N ARG A 157 18.38 -9.72 7.91
CA ARG A 157 19.50 -8.77 7.85
C ARG A 157 19.42 -7.70 8.94
N VAL A 158 18.23 -7.14 9.17
CA VAL A 158 18.01 -6.12 10.22
C VAL A 158 18.17 -6.73 11.61
N CYS A 159 17.60 -7.90 11.89
CA CYS A 159 17.76 -8.54 13.20
C CYS A 159 19.22 -8.85 13.51
N ARG A 160 19.98 -9.33 12.51
CA ARG A 160 21.42 -9.58 12.67
C ARG A 160 22.19 -8.29 12.96
N LEU A 161 21.96 -7.23 12.17
CA LEU A 161 22.57 -5.91 12.41
C LEU A 161 22.29 -5.41 13.84
N LEU A 162 21.02 -5.49 14.27
CA LEU A 162 20.62 -5.05 15.60
C LEU A 162 21.24 -5.90 16.70
N ALA A 163 21.40 -7.21 16.50
CA ALA A 163 22.10 -8.07 17.45
C ALA A 163 23.58 -7.70 17.58
N ASP A 164 24.26 -7.45 16.45
CA ASP A 164 25.65 -7.00 16.44
C ASP A 164 25.81 -5.65 17.18
N GLU A 165 24.92 -4.69 16.91
CA GLU A 165 24.86 -3.39 17.62
C GLU A 165 24.65 -3.58 19.14
N TRP A 166 23.79 -4.52 19.53
CA TRP A 166 23.45 -4.77 20.93
C TRP A 166 24.57 -5.46 21.70
N GLN A 167 25.24 -6.42 21.05
CA GLN A 167 26.40 -7.12 21.58
C GLN A 167 27.57 -6.15 21.75
N ALA A 168 27.83 -5.30 20.76
CA ALA A 168 28.86 -4.27 20.86
C ALA A 168 28.59 -3.26 21.99
N ALA A 169 27.33 -3.04 22.34
CA ALA A 169 26.92 -2.21 23.47
C ALA A 169 26.89 -2.97 24.82
N GLY A 170 27.28 -4.25 24.86
CA GLY A 170 27.36 -5.06 26.08
C GLY A 170 26.01 -5.34 26.76
N ARG A 171 24.87 -5.15 26.07
CA ARG A 171 23.55 -5.31 26.70
C ARG A 171 22.93 -6.71 26.63
N PHE A 172 23.65 -7.69 26.10
CA PHE A 172 23.35 -9.10 26.37
C PHE A 172 23.99 -9.59 27.67
N ASP A 173 25.01 -8.88 28.16
CA ASP A 173 25.78 -9.26 29.36
C ASP A 173 25.21 -8.63 30.65
N SER A 174 24.08 -7.93 30.56
CA SER A 174 23.39 -7.35 31.72
C SER A 174 22.51 -8.42 32.40
N PRO A 175 22.73 -8.69 33.70
CA PRO A 175 22.06 -9.77 34.46
C PRO A 175 20.60 -9.49 34.80
#